data_AF-A0A1Y4S1L5-F1
#
_entry.id   AF-A0A1Y4S1L5-F1
#
_cell.length_a   1.000
_cell.length_b   1.000
_cell.length_c   1.000
_cell.angle_alpha   90.00
_cell.angle_beta   90.00
_cell.angle_gamma   90.00
#
_symmetry.space_group_name_H-M   'P 1'
#
loop_
_entity.id
_entity.type
_entity.pdbx_description
1 polymer ?
#
loop_
_entity_poly.entity_id
_entity_poly.type
_entity_poly.pdbx_seq_one_letter_code
_entity_poly.pdbx_strand_id
1 'polypeptide(L)'
;MTKEEALIRSIVGPARCEVRTFACAVNITRHLLFCENLAQDDILVTKHIYPEVAARTGKSCAAVSRQIERMENLCWEHLGAEGQLTYIGRQLKDIRSPSDMLFYLAYYCHFNMPYYEVLREKPELLFGSAAKEISDVRTSQAFRAKASD
;
A
#
# COMPACT_ATOMS: atom_id res chain seq x y z
N MET A 1 -16.29 2.03 14.27
CA MET A 1 -15.31 1.12 13.63
C MET A 1 -15.12 1.63 12.21
N THR A 2 -13.89 1.93 11.79
CA THR A 2 -13.63 2.40 10.41
C THR A 2 -13.62 1.22 9.43
N LYS A 3 -13.65 1.49 8.12
CA LYS A 3 -13.55 0.43 7.10
C LYS A 3 -12.21 -0.30 7.18
N GLU A 4 -11.13 0.42 7.50
CA GLU A 4 -9.79 -0.15 7.67
C GLU A 4 -9.74 -1.06 8.89
N GLU A 5 -10.35 -0.65 10.02
CA GLU A 5 -10.43 -1.50 11.21
C GLU A 5 -11.21 -2.79 10.95
N ALA A 6 -12.33 -2.70 10.23
CA ALA A 6 -13.14 -3.87 9.87
C ALA A 6 -12.36 -4.83 8.96
N LEU A 7 -11.66 -4.31 7.95
CA LEU A 7 -10.80 -5.09 7.06
C LEU A 7 -9.67 -5.79 7.82
N ILE A 8 -8.96 -5.08 8.71
CA ILE A 8 -7.87 -5.70 9.46
C ILE A 8 -8.42 -6.81 10.37
N ARG A 9 -9.58 -6.60 10.99
CA ARG A 9 -10.24 -7.61 11.84
C ARG A 9 -10.74 -8.83 11.06
N SER A 10 -11.09 -8.70 9.78
CA SER A 10 -11.43 -9.86 8.96
C SER A 10 -10.21 -10.72 8.64
N ILE A 11 -8.99 -10.17 8.73
CA ILE A 11 -7.74 -10.90 8.54
C ILE A 11 -7.29 -11.55 9.85
N VAL A 12 -7.09 -10.77 10.91
CA VAL A 12 -6.50 -11.26 12.17
C VAL A 12 -7.50 -11.98 13.09
N GLY A 13 -8.78 -12.00 12.72
CA GLY A 13 -9.84 -12.64 13.49
C GLY A 13 -10.12 -11.98 14.85
N PRO A 14 -10.72 -12.71 15.81
CA PRO A 14 -11.13 -12.17 17.11
C PRO A 14 -9.96 -11.90 18.08
N ALA A 15 -8.72 -11.84 17.58
CA ALA A 15 -7.53 -11.55 18.37
C ALA A 15 -7.71 -10.24 19.16
N ARG A 16 -7.34 -10.27 20.46
CA ARG A 16 -7.30 -9.08 21.34
C ARG A 16 -6.07 -8.21 21.03
N CYS A 17 -5.89 -7.84 19.77
CA CYS A 17 -4.79 -6.98 19.32
C CYS A 17 -5.27 -5.52 19.13
N GLU A 18 -4.34 -4.58 19.27
CA GLU A 18 -4.58 -3.14 19.08
C GLU A 18 -4.53 -2.82 17.58
N VAL A 19 -5.70 -2.71 16.95
CA VAL A 19 -5.86 -2.52 15.50
C VAL A 19 -5.84 -1.05 15.09
N ARG A 20 -6.17 -0.11 15.99
CA ARG A 20 -6.45 1.30 15.62
C ARG A 20 -5.24 2.01 15.04
N THR A 21 -4.06 1.77 15.59
CA THR A 21 -2.83 2.39 15.08
C THR A 21 -2.52 1.94 13.66
N PHE A 22 -2.70 0.65 13.38
CA PHE A 22 -2.46 0.09 12.06
C PHE A 22 -3.56 0.52 11.06
N ALA A 23 -4.82 0.53 11.48
CA ALA A 23 -5.93 1.06 10.68
C ALA A 23 -5.72 2.55 10.33
N CYS A 24 -5.21 3.35 11.27
CA CYS A 24 -4.83 4.73 11.01
C CYS A 24 -3.73 4.83 9.94
N ALA A 25 -2.70 3.98 10.02
CA ALA A 25 -1.63 3.92 9.04
C ALA A 25 -2.14 3.52 7.64
N VAL A 26 -3.02 2.53 7.54
CA VAL A 26 -3.67 2.13 6.27
C VAL A 26 -4.48 3.29 5.69
N ASN A 27 -5.26 4.00 6.51
CA ASN A 27 -6.05 5.14 6.03
C ASN A 27 -5.17 6.31 5.54
N ILE A 28 -4.06 6.59 6.21
CA ILE A 28 -3.09 7.61 5.76
C ILE A 28 -2.45 7.17 4.44
N THR A 29 -1.98 5.93 4.35
CA THR A 29 -1.42 5.36 3.10
C THR A 29 -2.41 5.50 1.94
N ARG A 30 -3.67 5.16 2.18
CA ARG A 30 -4.76 5.31 1.20
C ARG A 30 -5.00 6.76 0.79
N HIS A 31 -4.88 7.71 1.72
CA HIS A 31 -5.02 9.13 1.43
C HIS A 31 -3.87 9.65 0.55
N LEU A 32 -2.63 9.30 0.90
CA LEU A 32 -1.44 9.65 0.13
C LEU A 32 -1.54 9.13 -1.33
N LEU A 33 -1.93 7.86 -1.50
CA LEU A 33 -2.06 7.23 -2.81
C LEU A 33 -3.18 7.85 -3.67
N PHE A 34 -4.37 8.03 -3.11
CA PHE A 34 -5.59 8.23 -3.92
C PHE A 34 -6.26 9.59 -3.73
N CYS A 35 -5.82 10.39 -2.76
CA CYS A 35 -6.29 11.76 -2.58
C CYS A 35 -5.18 12.75 -2.93
N GLU A 36 -3.96 12.49 -2.50
CA GLU A 36 -2.79 13.32 -2.84
C GLU A 36 -2.13 12.89 -4.15
N ASN A 37 -2.54 11.75 -4.70
CA ASN A 37 -2.03 11.19 -5.97
C ASN A 37 -0.51 10.98 -5.97
N LEU A 38 0.06 10.63 -4.82
CA LEU A 38 1.44 10.17 -4.75
C LEU A 38 1.54 8.76 -5.30
N ALA A 39 2.54 8.51 -6.15
CA ALA A 39 2.87 7.16 -6.52
C ALA A 39 3.42 6.39 -5.32
N GLN A 40 3.23 5.07 -5.33
CA GLN A 40 3.65 4.24 -4.23
C GLN A 40 5.15 4.31 -3.94
N ASP A 41 6.00 4.38 -4.97
CA ASP A 41 7.45 4.47 -4.81
C ASP A 41 7.93 5.81 -4.21
N ASP A 42 7.12 6.85 -4.33
CA ASP A 42 7.36 8.16 -3.70
C ASP A 42 6.96 8.18 -2.21
N ILE A 43 6.21 7.17 -1.72
CA ILE A 43 5.74 7.12 -0.33
C ILE A 43 6.77 6.47 0.58
N LEU A 44 7.44 7.30 1.38
CA LEU A 44 8.35 6.85 2.42
C LEU A 44 7.61 6.67 3.76
N VAL A 45 7.40 5.43 4.18
CA VAL A 45 6.67 5.09 5.42
C VAL A 45 7.22 5.82 6.65
N THR A 46 8.54 5.87 6.80
CA THR A 46 9.21 6.51 7.94
C THR A 46 9.06 8.03 7.97
N LYS A 47 8.83 8.68 6.82
CA LYS A 47 8.73 10.15 6.71
C LYS A 47 7.29 10.63 6.57
N HIS A 48 6.45 9.89 5.86
CA HIS A 48 5.10 10.33 5.51
C HIS A 48 4.04 9.68 6.41
N ILE A 49 4.22 8.41 6.83
CA ILE A 49 3.19 7.67 7.55
C ILE A 49 3.42 7.71 9.06
N TYR A 50 4.60 7.31 9.54
CA TYR A 50 4.84 7.21 10.98
C TYR A 50 4.64 8.52 11.76
N PRO A 51 5.13 9.69 11.28
CA PRO A 51 4.91 10.96 11.98
C PRO A 51 3.42 11.33 12.08
N GLU A 52 2.67 11.11 11.01
CA GLU A 52 1.25 11.44 10.96
C GLU A 52 0.42 10.51 11.86
N VAL A 53 0.72 9.22 11.88
CA VAL A 53 0.10 8.26 12.82
C VAL A 53 0.43 8.62 14.26
N ALA A 54 1.69 9.00 14.54
CA ALA A 54 2.13 9.43 15.87
C ALA A 54 1.32 10.64 16.35
N ALA A 55 1.18 11.66 15.51
CA ALA A 55 0.38 12.85 15.80
C ALA A 55 -1.09 12.51 16.09
N ARG A 56 -1.72 11.65 15.28
CA ARG A 56 -3.14 11.27 15.45
C ARG A 56 -3.42 10.36 16.62
N THR A 57 -2.45 9.54 17.03
CA THR A 57 -2.62 8.56 18.11
C THR A 57 -2.03 9.00 19.45
N GLY A 58 -1.32 10.14 19.49
CA GLY A 58 -0.61 10.62 20.68
C GLY A 58 0.56 9.73 21.10
N LYS A 59 1.08 8.90 20.19
CA LYS A 59 2.20 7.97 20.43
C LYS A 59 3.51 8.54 19.89
N SER A 60 4.63 8.06 20.39
CA SER A 60 5.93 8.37 19.77
C SER A 60 6.09 7.63 18.44
N CYS A 61 6.83 8.20 17.49
CA CYS A 61 7.13 7.53 16.21
C CYS A 61 7.77 6.15 16.40
N ALA A 62 8.60 5.99 17.44
CA ALA A 62 9.24 4.72 17.76
C ALA A 62 8.25 3.67 18.28
N ALA A 63 7.19 4.08 18.99
CA ALA A 63 6.11 3.19 19.40
C ALA A 63 5.21 2.82 18.22
N VAL A 64 4.90 3.80 17.36
CA VAL A 64 4.15 3.60 16.11
C VAL A 64 4.84 2.61 15.19
N SER A 65 6.12 2.82 14.89
CA SER A 65 6.90 1.93 14.01
C SER A 65 6.85 0.48 14.48
N ARG A 66 7.15 0.23 15.76
CA ARG A 66 7.12 -1.13 16.33
C ARG A 66 5.72 -1.74 16.30
N GLN A 67 4.69 -0.92 16.47
CA GLN A 67 3.32 -1.42 16.45
C GLN A 67 2.86 -1.76 15.05
N ILE A 68 3.19 -0.93 14.05
CA ILE A 68 2.90 -1.20 12.66
C ILE A 68 3.59 -2.50 12.24
N GLU A 69 4.90 -2.63 12.48
CA GLU A 69 5.67 -3.85 12.15
C GLU A 69 5.05 -5.12 12.77
N ARG A 70 4.66 -5.08 14.06
CA ARG A 70 3.97 -6.22 14.70
C ARG A 70 2.64 -6.55 14.02
N MET A 71 1.88 -5.54 13.61
CA MET A 71 0.60 -5.75 12.94
C MET A 71 0.76 -6.23 11.50
N GLU A 72 1.80 -5.80 10.79
CA GLU A 72 2.14 -6.29 9.45
C GLU A 72 2.46 -7.79 9.50
N ASN A 73 3.32 -8.20 10.44
CA ASN A 73 3.64 -9.61 10.68
C ASN A 73 2.39 -10.41 11.06
N LEU A 74 1.57 -9.89 11.98
CA LEU A 74 0.35 -10.58 12.40
C LEU A 74 -0.65 -10.76 11.23
N CYS A 75 -0.82 -9.72 10.40
CA CYS A 75 -1.66 -9.81 9.22
C CYS A 75 -1.12 -10.85 8.23
N TRP A 76 0.20 -10.87 8.01
CA TRP A 76 0.84 -11.83 7.12
C TRP A 76 0.65 -13.28 7.59
N GLU A 77 0.87 -13.54 8.88
CA GLU A 77 0.66 -14.87 9.50
C GLU A 77 -0.78 -15.37 9.34
N HIS A 78 -1.76 -14.46 9.43
CA HIS A 78 -3.19 -14.82 9.38
C HIS A 78 -3.79 -14.77 7.98
N LEU A 79 -3.08 -14.21 6.98
CA LEU A 79 -3.62 -14.03 5.64
C LEU A 79 -3.93 -15.37 4.95
N GLY A 80 -3.04 -16.35 5.11
CA GLY A 80 -3.12 -17.65 4.43
C GLY A 80 -3.16 -17.53 2.89
N ALA A 81 -3.34 -18.65 2.19
CA ALA A 81 -3.38 -18.65 0.72
C ALA A 81 -4.61 -17.92 0.16
N GLU A 82 -5.79 -18.13 0.75
CA GLU A 82 -7.04 -17.49 0.33
C GLU A 82 -7.02 -15.97 0.53
N GLY A 83 -6.50 -15.50 1.66
CA GLY A 83 -6.36 -14.06 1.89
C GLY A 83 -5.32 -13.45 0.95
N GLN A 84 -4.23 -14.14 0.63
CA GLN A 84 -3.28 -13.66 -0.38
C GLN A 84 -3.95 -13.49 -1.75
N LEU A 85 -4.78 -14.43 -2.18
CA LEU A 85 -5.54 -14.28 -3.43
C LEU A 85 -6.53 -13.11 -3.34
N THR A 86 -7.23 -12.97 -2.21
CA THR A 86 -8.25 -11.92 -2.01
C THR A 86 -7.67 -10.50 -1.97
N TYR A 87 -6.61 -10.28 -1.19
CA TYR A 87 -6.10 -8.93 -0.94
C TYR A 87 -4.93 -8.57 -1.85
N ILE A 88 -4.12 -9.55 -2.23
CA ILE A 88 -2.88 -9.33 -3.00
C ILE A 88 -3.11 -9.68 -4.48
N GLY A 89 -3.87 -10.74 -4.79
CA GLY A 89 -4.16 -11.19 -6.16
C GLY A 89 -3.19 -12.26 -6.66
N ARG A 90 -2.25 -12.68 -5.81
CA ARG A 90 -1.36 -13.83 -6.06
C ARG A 90 -0.77 -14.33 -4.75
N GLN A 91 -0.33 -15.57 -4.73
CA GLN A 91 0.44 -16.11 -3.61
C GLN A 91 1.89 -15.60 -3.67
N LEU A 92 2.40 -15.16 -2.54
CA LEU A 92 3.79 -14.75 -2.34
C LEU A 92 4.45 -15.74 -1.38
N LYS A 93 5.73 -16.08 -1.66
CA LYS A 93 6.53 -16.91 -0.74
C LYS A 93 6.88 -16.14 0.54
N ASP A 94 7.11 -14.85 0.41
CA ASP A 94 7.41 -13.94 1.51
C ASP A 94 7.03 -12.50 1.13
N ILE A 95 6.81 -11.66 2.14
CA ILE A 95 6.68 -10.21 1.97
C ILE A 95 8.06 -9.63 1.63
N ARG A 96 8.12 -8.67 0.68
CA ARG A 96 9.41 -8.08 0.25
C ARG A 96 9.85 -6.95 1.17
N SER A 97 8.90 -6.20 1.73
CA SER A 97 9.14 -5.16 2.72
C SER A 97 8.02 -5.17 3.76
N PRO A 98 8.30 -4.99 5.07
CA PRO A 98 7.25 -4.92 6.10
C PRO A 98 6.10 -3.99 5.70
N SER A 99 6.45 -2.85 5.09
CA SER A 99 5.53 -1.82 4.60
C SER A 99 4.54 -2.26 3.52
N ASP A 100 4.79 -3.36 2.81
CA ASP A 100 3.96 -3.82 1.69
C ASP A 100 2.51 -4.06 2.12
N MET A 101 2.31 -4.52 3.36
CA MET A 101 0.96 -4.79 3.88
C MET A 101 0.12 -3.52 3.97
N LEU A 102 0.72 -2.36 4.30
CA LEU A 102 0.01 -1.08 4.29
C LEU A 102 -0.54 -0.76 2.90
N PHE A 103 0.27 -1.00 1.85
CA PHE A 103 -0.14 -0.78 0.47
C PHE A 103 -1.20 -1.79 0.04
N TYR A 104 -1.01 -3.09 0.26
CA TYR A 104 -2.00 -4.11 -0.09
C TYR A 104 -3.39 -3.80 0.48
N LEU A 105 -3.43 -3.46 1.78
CA LEU A 105 -4.69 -3.13 2.44
C LEU A 105 -5.25 -1.77 1.99
N ALA A 106 -4.41 -0.77 1.73
CA ALA A 106 -4.87 0.53 1.23
C ALA A 106 -5.53 0.41 -0.15
N TYR A 107 -4.94 -0.34 -1.07
CA TYR A 107 -5.50 -0.63 -2.40
C TYR A 107 -6.83 -1.38 -2.28
N TYR A 108 -6.86 -2.46 -1.49
CA TYR A 108 -8.09 -3.23 -1.30
C TYR A 108 -9.20 -2.39 -0.64
N CYS A 109 -8.88 -1.58 0.39
CA CYS A 109 -9.83 -0.66 1.01
C CYS A 109 -10.37 0.43 0.07
N HIS A 110 -9.68 0.75 -1.02
CA HIS A 110 -10.10 1.78 -1.96
C HIS A 110 -10.85 1.20 -3.17
N PHE A 111 -10.32 0.16 -3.78
CA PHE A 111 -10.87 -0.43 -5.01
C PHE A 111 -11.75 -1.64 -4.77
N ASN A 112 -11.69 -2.26 -3.59
CA ASN A 112 -12.29 -3.56 -3.31
C ASN A 112 -11.85 -4.63 -4.35
N MET A 113 -10.58 -4.54 -4.75
CA MET A 113 -9.93 -5.42 -5.72
C MET A 113 -8.53 -5.78 -5.22
N PRO A 114 -8.01 -6.97 -5.57
CA PRO A 114 -6.66 -7.37 -5.17
C PRO A 114 -5.58 -6.46 -5.75
N TYR A 115 -4.51 -6.24 -4.98
CA TYR A 115 -3.43 -5.30 -5.31
C TYR A 115 -2.87 -5.46 -6.74
N TYR A 116 -2.49 -6.68 -7.14
CA TYR A 116 -1.90 -6.91 -8.47
C TYR A 116 -2.91 -6.79 -9.61
N GLU A 117 -4.21 -6.95 -9.35
CA GLU A 117 -5.24 -6.70 -10.35
C GLU A 117 -5.36 -5.21 -10.62
N VAL A 118 -5.39 -4.40 -9.56
CA VAL A 118 -5.39 -2.93 -9.69
C VAL A 118 -4.16 -2.45 -10.45
N LEU A 119 -2.96 -2.92 -10.08
CA LEU A 119 -1.73 -2.49 -10.75
C LEU A 119 -1.61 -2.95 -12.21
N ARG A 120 -2.26 -4.07 -12.56
CA ARG A 120 -2.34 -4.51 -13.96
C ARG A 120 -3.18 -3.53 -14.80
N GLU A 121 -4.22 -2.95 -14.21
CA GLU A 121 -5.08 -1.96 -14.88
C GLU A 121 -4.53 -0.54 -14.80
N LYS A 122 -3.80 -0.21 -13.73
CA LYS A 122 -3.33 1.14 -13.38
C LYS A 122 -1.87 1.11 -12.90
N PRO A 123 -0.90 0.78 -13.76
CA PRO A 123 0.50 0.68 -13.39
C PRO A 123 1.10 2.02 -12.93
N GLU A 124 0.51 3.15 -13.32
CA GLU A 124 0.91 4.50 -12.93
C GLU A 124 0.76 4.80 -11.43
N LEU A 125 0.02 3.97 -10.69
CA LEU A 125 -0.06 4.10 -9.23
C LEU A 125 1.20 3.58 -8.52
N LEU A 126 2.00 2.77 -9.21
CA LEU A 126 3.22 2.19 -8.64
C LEU A 126 4.43 3.12 -8.79
N PHE A 127 4.52 3.84 -9.92
CA PHE A 127 5.69 4.63 -10.29
C PHE A 127 5.36 6.12 -10.45
N GLY A 128 6.16 6.97 -9.80
CA GLY A 128 6.05 8.42 -9.86
C GLY A 128 6.11 9.02 -11.26
N SER A 129 5.69 10.27 -11.39
CA SER A 129 5.69 11.01 -12.66
C SER A 129 7.04 11.05 -13.38
N ALA A 130 8.16 10.88 -12.67
CA ALA A 130 9.49 10.74 -13.26
C ALA A 130 9.64 9.51 -14.18
N ALA A 131 8.89 8.44 -13.94
CA ALA A 131 8.87 7.26 -14.81
C ALA A 131 8.02 7.47 -16.08
N LYS A 132 6.99 8.34 -16.03
CA LYS A 132 6.16 8.71 -17.19
C LYS A 132 6.96 9.49 -18.24
N GLU A 133 7.87 10.36 -17.81
CA GLU A 133 8.74 11.09 -18.75
C GLU A 133 9.63 10.15 -19.56
N ILE A 134 10.12 9.05 -18.97
CA ILE A 134 11.00 8.09 -19.68
C ILE A 134 10.20 7.26 -20.69
N SER A 135 8.94 6.89 -20.41
CA SER A 135 8.08 6.20 -21.39
C SER A 135 7.62 7.11 -22.52
N ASP A 136 7.34 8.38 -22.23
CA ASP A 136 6.89 9.35 -23.24
C ASP A 136 8.04 9.80 -24.15
N VAL A 137 9.27 9.92 -23.63
CA VAL A 137 10.47 10.18 -24.44
C VAL A 137 10.79 9.00 -25.38
N ARG A 138 10.62 7.75 -24.94
CA ARG A 138 10.84 6.57 -25.80
C ARG A 138 9.78 6.45 -26.90
N THR A 139 8.54 6.80 -26.60
CA THR A 139 7.44 6.77 -27.58
C THR A 139 7.57 7.90 -28.62
N SER A 140 7.98 9.09 -28.19
CA SER A 140 8.21 10.24 -29.09
C SER A 140 9.45 10.07 -29.98
N GLN A 141 10.53 9.44 -29.49
CA GLN A 141 11.70 9.11 -30.33
C GLN A 141 11.41 8.01 -31.35
N ALA A 142 10.59 7.00 -31.00
CA ALA A 142 10.18 5.95 -31.93
C ALA A 142 9.27 6.45 -33.06
N PHE A 143 8.44 7.47 -32.80
CA PHE A 143 7.59 8.08 -33.83
C PHE A 143 8.38 8.96 -34.80
N ARG A 144 9.43 9.65 -34.31
CA ARG A 144 10.27 10.53 -35.13
C ARG A 144 11.24 9.78 -36.05
N ALA A 145 11.59 8.52 -35.72
CA ALA A 145 12.41 7.66 -36.57
C ALA A 145 11.65 7.00 -37.73
N LYS A 146 10.31 7.01 -37.73
CA LYS A 146 9.45 6.42 -38.77
C LYS A 146 8.92 7.41 -39.80
N ALA A 147 9.19 8.71 -39.64
CA ALA A 147 8.72 9.78 -40.53
C ALA A 147 9.80 10.30 -41.49
N SER A 148 10.94 9.60 -41.58
CA SER A 148 12.09 9.98 -42.41
C SER A 148 12.42 8.95 -43.51
N ASP A 149 11.51 8.02 -43.82
CA ASP A 149 11.58 7.10 -44.97
C ASP A 149 10.42 7.36 -45.93
#